data_AF-A0A9J6ZP74-F1
#
_entry.id   AF-A0A9J6ZP74-F1
#
_cell.length_a   1.000
_cell.length_b   1.000
_cell.length_c   1.000
_cell.angle_alpha   90.00
_cell.angle_beta   90.00
_cell.angle_gamma   90.00
#
_symmetry.space_group_name_H-M   'P 1'
#
loop_
_entity.id
_entity.type
_entity.pdbx_description
1 polymer ?
#
loop_
_entity_poly.entity_id
_entity_poly.type
_entity_poly.pdbx_seq_one_letter_code
_entity_poly.pdbx_strand_id
1 'polypeptide(L)'
;MMKNIKSLKQFFALGLLSILLFGLVGLVVAPLTAPLLKFSIVQVENTKSIVVLLALGLVPLAFYLHNKKLAQMNDVKNPDERFLLYMKGFRQKLMLLVLVSVIAVIAYILTKHSAFLYILLLALVAYLLNIPSGEKIEDLLLPPVEEETESEDTE
;
A
#
# COMPACT_ATOMS: atom_id res chain seq x y z
N MET A 1 11.67 17.95 -10.78
CA MET A 1 11.79 17.24 -9.48
C MET A 1 10.76 17.67 -8.42
N MET A 2 10.78 18.91 -7.88
CA MET A 2 9.85 19.36 -6.80
C MET A 2 8.35 19.17 -7.11
N LYS A 3 7.92 19.47 -8.35
CA LYS A 3 6.52 19.28 -8.79
C LYS A 3 6.07 17.81 -8.67
N ASN A 4 6.98 16.87 -8.92
CA ASN A 4 6.67 15.45 -8.90
C ASN A 4 6.61 14.89 -7.48
N ILE A 5 7.46 15.37 -6.57
CA ILE A 5 7.39 15.03 -5.14
C ILE A 5 6.07 15.52 -4.52
N LYS A 6 5.65 16.74 -4.88
CA LYS A 6 4.33 17.26 -4.47
C LYS A 6 3.18 16.38 -4.95
N SER A 7 3.22 15.92 -6.21
CA SER A 7 2.23 15.00 -6.75
C SER A 7 2.19 13.67 -5.98
N LEU A 8 3.35 13.14 -5.56
CA LEU A 8 3.42 11.92 -4.76
C LEU A 8 2.77 12.09 -3.38
N LYS A 9 3.08 13.19 -2.70
CA LYS A 9 2.47 13.54 -1.40
C LYS A 9 0.96 13.72 -1.52
N GLN A 10 0.49 14.34 -2.61
CA GLN A 10 -0.95 14.48 -2.89
C GLN A 10 -1.62 13.12 -3.12
N PHE A 11 -0.99 12.23 -3.87
CA PHE A 11 -1.51 10.88 -4.09
C PHE A 11 -1.58 10.07 -2.79
N PHE A 12 -0.55 10.17 -1.95
CA PHE A 12 -0.55 9.58 -0.61
C PHE A 12 -1.69 10.15 0.26
N ALA A 13 -1.85 11.48 0.29
CA ALA A 13 -2.92 12.12 1.05
C ALA A 13 -4.31 11.69 0.56
N LEU A 14 -4.50 11.55 -0.76
CA LEU A 14 -5.75 11.09 -1.35
C LEU A 14 -6.07 9.65 -0.94
N GLY A 15 -5.09 8.75 -0.97
CA GLY A 15 -5.29 7.37 -0.55
C GLY A 15 -5.57 7.26 0.95
N LEU A 16 -4.87 8.03 1.78
CA LEU A 16 -5.15 8.14 3.22
C LEU A 16 -6.57 8.63 3.47
N LEU A 17 -6.97 9.74 2.83
CA LEU A 17 -8.32 10.29 2.93
C LEU A 17 -9.38 9.26 2.50
N SER A 18 -9.10 8.50 1.44
CA SER A 18 -9.97 7.42 0.97
C SER A 18 -10.16 6.35 2.05
N ILE A 19 -9.07 5.88 2.68
CA ILE A 19 -9.14 4.88 3.76
C ILE A 19 -9.98 5.41 4.93
N LEU A 20 -9.75 6.65 5.35
CA LEU A 20 -10.49 7.27 6.45
C LEU A 20 -11.99 7.44 6.10
N LEU A 21 -12.29 7.91 4.89
CA LEU A 21 -13.65 8.09 4.41
C LEU A 21 -14.40 6.75 4.33
N PHE A 22 -13.78 5.72 3.75
CA PHE A 22 -14.37 4.38 3.71
C PHE A 22 -14.56 3.80 5.12
N GLY A 23 -13.60 4.00 6.03
CA GLY A 23 -13.76 3.61 7.43
C GLY A 23 -14.97 4.27 8.08
N LEU A 24 -15.13 5.58 7.89
CA LEU A 24 -16.28 6.34 8.41
C LEU A 24 -17.60 5.86 7.79
N VAL A 25 -17.63 5.68 6.46
CA VAL A 25 -18.79 5.11 5.75
C VAL A 25 -19.14 3.73 6.32
N GLY A 26 -18.14 2.89 6.58
CA GLY A 26 -18.34 1.59 7.22
C GLY A 26 -19.05 1.69 8.56
N LEU A 27 -18.62 2.61 9.43
CA LEU A 27 -19.21 2.80 10.77
C LEU A 27 -20.66 3.31 10.70
N VAL A 28 -20.99 4.15 9.72
CA VAL A 28 -22.35 4.70 9.54
C VAL A 28 -23.28 3.71 8.84
N VAL A 29 -22.79 3.00 7.82
CA VAL A 29 -23.61 2.11 6.98
C VAL A 29 -23.82 0.74 7.64
N ALA A 30 -22.82 0.20 8.34
CA ALA A 30 -22.94 -1.10 9.00
C ALA A 30 -24.17 -1.24 9.94
N PRO A 31 -24.55 -0.26 10.78
CA PRO A 31 -25.77 -0.38 11.57
C PRO A 31 -27.04 -0.37 10.70
N LEU A 32 -27.07 0.40 9.61
CA LEU A 32 -28.23 0.50 8.70
C LEU A 32 -28.52 -0.79 7.94
N THR A 33 -27.51 -1.63 7.70
CA THR A 33 -27.68 -2.94 7.04
C THR A 33 -28.17 -4.06 7.97
N ALA A 34 -28.35 -3.80 9.29
CA ALA A 34 -28.80 -4.80 10.29
C ALA A 34 -30.07 -5.57 9.93
N PRO A 35 -31.12 -4.91 9.40
CA PRO A 35 -32.37 -5.59 9.12
C PRO A 35 -32.30 -6.45 7.86
N LEU A 36 -31.32 -6.18 6.98
CA LEU A 36 -31.28 -6.66 5.59
C LEU A 36 -30.34 -7.85 5.39
N LEU A 37 -29.27 -7.94 6.18
CA LEU A 37 -28.23 -8.96 6.01
C LEU A 37 -28.05 -9.77 7.30
N LYS A 38 -28.48 -11.03 7.28
CA LYS A 38 -28.24 -12.00 8.36
C LYS A 38 -27.30 -13.10 7.85
N PHE A 39 -26.01 -12.93 8.15
CA PHE A 39 -25.01 -13.98 7.91
C PHE A 39 -25.07 -15.03 9.02
N SER A 40 -24.93 -16.30 8.67
CA SER A 40 -24.73 -17.36 9.66
C SER A 40 -23.33 -17.27 10.27
N ILE A 41 -23.14 -17.84 11.47
CA ILE A 41 -21.84 -17.86 12.16
C ILE A 41 -20.75 -18.48 11.26
N VAL A 42 -21.07 -19.58 10.58
CA VAL A 42 -20.16 -20.26 9.66
C VAL A 42 -19.76 -19.35 8.50
N GLN A 43 -20.69 -18.59 7.93
CA GLN A 43 -20.38 -17.67 6.84
C GLN A 43 -19.50 -16.50 7.31
N VAL A 44 -19.68 -16.01 8.54
CA VAL A 44 -18.82 -14.96 9.12
C VAL A 44 -17.39 -15.47 9.30
N GLU A 45 -17.19 -16.67 9.86
CA GLU A 45 -15.85 -17.25 10.04
C GLU A 45 -15.16 -17.56 8.70
N ASN A 46 -15.90 -18.04 7.71
CA ASN A 46 -15.35 -18.25 6.36
C ASN A 46 -14.94 -16.91 5.72
N THR A 47 -15.78 -15.88 5.83
CA THR A 47 -15.48 -14.53 5.31
C THR A 47 -14.23 -13.96 5.97
N LYS A 48 -14.11 -14.11 7.28
CA LYS A 48 -12.93 -13.69 8.04
C LYS A 48 -11.67 -14.38 7.54
N SER A 49 -11.71 -15.69 7.37
CA SER A 49 -10.58 -16.46 6.86
C SER A 49 -10.15 -15.99 5.46
N ILE A 50 -11.10 -15.80 4.55
CA ILE A 50 -10.83 -15.30 3.19
C ILE A 50 -10.19 -13.92 3.22
N VAL A 51 -10.76 -12.98 3.98
CA VAL A 51 -10.24 -11.60 4.06
C VAL A 51 -8.85 -11.56 4.70
N VAL A 52 -8.60 -12.37 5.74
CA VAL A 52 -7.28 -12.48 6.36
C VAL A 52 -6.26 -13.01 5.36
N LEU A 53 -6.58 -14.08 4.62
CA LEU A 53 -5.70 -14.63 3.59
C LEU A 53 -5.43 -13.62 2.47
N LEU A 54 -6.46 -12.88 2.03
CA LEU A 54 -6.30 -11.80 1.06
C LEU A 54 -5.38 -10.69 1.58
N ALA A 55 -5.56 -10.25 2.84
CA ALA A 55 -4.69 -9.24 3.43
C ALA A 55 -3.24 -9.74 3.54
N LEU A 56 -3.04 -10.97 4.01
CA LEU A 56 -1.73 -11.61 4.11
C LEU A 56 -1.06 -11.86 2.77
N GLY A 57 -1.81 -12.00 1.67
CA GLY A 57 -1.26 -12.09 0.31
C GLY A 57 -0.99 -10.72 -0.31
N LEU A 58 -1.98 -9.82 -0.27
CA LEU A 58 -1.93 -8.52 -0.95
C LEU A 58 -0.90 -7.58 -0.33
N VAL A 59 -0.74 -7.59 1.00
CA VAL A 59 0.24 -6.72 1.66
C VAL A 59 1.68 -7.09 1.25
N PRO A 60 2.18 -8.32 1.44
CA PRO A 60 3.51 -8.70 0.95
C PRO A 60 3.67 -8.52 -0.56
N LEU A 61 2.64 -8.83 -1.35
CA LEU A 61 2.67 -8.62 -2.80
C LEU A 61 2.90 -7.14 -3.15
N ALA A 62 2.27 -6.21 -2.42
CA ALA A 62 2.47 -4.78 -2.60
C ALA A 62 3.93 -4.36 -2.40
N PHE A 63 4.58 -4.91 -1.36
CA PHE A 63 6.00 -4.64 -1.08
C PHE A 63 6.90 -5.32 -2.11
N TYR A 64 6.63 -6.57 -2.48
CA TYR A 64 7.38 -7.29 -3.50
C TYR A 64 7.37 -6.56 -4.85
N LEU A 65 6.20 -6.11 -5.31
CA LEU A 65 6.06 -5.40 -6.58
C LEU A 65 6.77 -4.04 -6.57
N HIS A 66 6.74 -3.34 -5.44
CA HIS A 66 7.52 -2.12 -5.26
C HIS A 66 9.03 -2.39 -5.31
N ASN A 67 9.51 -3.38 -4.55
CA ASN A 67 10.93 -3.74 -4.51
C ASN A 67 11.43 -4.22 -5.88
N LYS A 68 10.61 -4.97 -6.63
CA LYS A 68 10.92 -5.36 -8.01
C LYS A 68 11.08 -4.14 -8.92
N LYS A 69 10.31 -3.07 -8.71
CA LYS A 69 10.47 -1.81 -9.44
C LYS A 69 11.71 -1.04 -9.02
N LEU A 70 12.05 -1.06 -7.73
CA LEU A 70 13.29 -0.46 -7.24
C LEU A 70 14.52 -1.16 -7.83
N ALA A 71 14.53 -2.49 -7.90
CA ALA A 71 15.64 -3.24 -8.51
C ALA A 71 15.86 -2.87 -10.00
N GLN A 72 14.78 -2.64 -10.74
CA GLN A 72 14.83 -2.18 -12.13
C GLN A 72 15.38 -0.75 -12.27
N MET A 73 15.47 0.05 -11.20
CA MET A 73 16.06 1.39 -11.25
C MET A 73 17.58 1.37 -11.35
N ASN A 74 18.24 0.25 -11.03
CA ASN A 74 19.70 0.13 -11.11
C ASN A 74 20.19 0.11 -12.56
N ASP A 75 19.36 -0.38 -13.49
CA ASP A 75 19.67 -0.46 -14.92
C ASP A 75 19.38 0.87 -15.67
N VAL A 76 18.80 1.86 -15.00
CA VAL A 76 18.34 3.11 -15.62
C VAL A 76 19.27 4.25 -15.23
N LYS A 77 20.00 4.81 -16.20
CA LYS A 77 20.95 5.92 -15.96
C LYS A 77 20.25 7.29 -15.85
N ASN A 78 19.06 7.46 -16.44
CA ASN A 78 18.36 8.74 -16.44
C ASN A 78 17.56 8.96 -15.13
N PRO A 79 17.83 10.02 -14.35
CA PRO A 79 17.16 10.29 -13.08
C PRO A 79 15.64 10.52 -13.21
N ASP A 80 15.16 11.08 -14.32
CA ASP A 80 13.72 11.29 -14.54
C ASP A 80 13.00 9.97 -14.78
N GLU A 81 13.62 9.03 -15.50
CA GLU A 81 13.07 7.69 -15.72
C GLU A 81 13.08 6.85 -14.44
N ARG A 82 14.16 6.94 -13.63
CA ARG A 82 14.23 6.34 -12.29
C ARG A 82 13.10 6.83 -11.41
N PHE A 83 12.84 8.14 -11.42
CA PHE A 83 11.74 8.75 -10.67
C PHE A 83 10.37 8.21 -11.12
N LEU A 84 10.12 8.09 -12.42
CA LEU A 84 8.87 7.54 -12.94
C LEU A 84 8.66 6.09 -12.51
N LEU A 85 9.73 5.29 -12.50
CA LEU A 85 9.70 3.89 -12.08
C LEU A 85 9.40 3.75 -10.58
N TYR A 86 10.07 4.54 -9.75
CA TYR A 86 9.78 4.66 -8.32
C TYR A 86 8.32 5.04 -8.07
N MET A 87 7.85 6.09 -8.74
CA MET A 87 6.48 6.58 -8.60
C MET A 87 5.46 5.51 -8.99
N LYS A 88 5.71 4.75 -10.06
CA LYS A 88 4.83 3.65 -10.49
C LYS A 88 4.75 2.56 -9.43
N GLY A 89 5.90 2.09 -8.91
CA GLY A 89 5.94 1.07 -7.87
C GLY A 89 5.28 1.54 -6.57
N PHE A 90 5.54 2.79 -6.17
CA PHE A 90 4.96 3.38 -4.97
C PHE A 90 3.43 3.51 -5.07
N ARG A 91 2.92 4.03 -6.20
CA ARG A 91 1.47 4.11 -6.44
C ARG A 91 0.80 2.74 -6.40
N GLN A 92 1.40 1.74 -7.02
CA GLN A 92 0.89 0.37 -7.00
C GLN A 92 0.83 -0.20 -5.58
N LYS A 93 1.88 0.00 -4.79
CA LYS A 93 1.91 -0.40 -3.38
C LYS A 93 0.79 0.24 -2.58
N LEU A 94 0.62 1.55 -2.70
CA LEU A 94 -0.44 2.28 -2.00
C LEU A 94 -1.85 1.85 -2.44
N MET A 95 -2.07 1.61 -3.74
CA MET A 95 -3.36 1.12 -4.24
C MET A 95 -3.73 -0.24 -3.65
N LEU A 96 -2.76 -1.15 -3.51
CA LEU A 96 -3.00 -2.47 -2.90
C LEU A 96 -3.37 -2.33 -1.41
N LEU A 97 -2.73 -1.43 -0.67
CA LEU A 97 -3.09 -1.17 0.74
C LEU A 97 -4.49 -0.53 0.87
N VAL A 98 -4.84 0.38 -0.03
CA VAL A 98 -6.20 0.94 -0.11
C VAL A 98 -7.21 -0.17 -0.43
N LEU A 99 -6.90 -1.07 -1.36
CA LEU A 99 -7.77 -2.20 -1.71
C LEU A 99 -8.04 -3.11 -0.50
N VAL A 100 -7.01 -3.46 0.27
CA VAL A 100 -7.16 -4.25 1.51
C VAL A 100 -8.08 -3.53 2.50
N SER A 101 -7.90 -2.21 2.65
CA SER A 101 -8.74 -1.38 3.52
C SER A 101 -10.21 -1.38 3.08
N VAL A 102 -10.47 -1.25 1.77
CA VAL A 102 -11.83 -1.29 1.20
C VAL A 102 -12.47 -2.66 1.41
N ILE A 103 -11.74 -3.75 1.16
CA ILE A 103 -12.23 -5.12 1.39
C ILE A 103 -12.60 -5.31 2.86
N ALA A 104 -11.76 -4.84 3.79
CA ALA A 104 -12.03 -4.92 5.21
C ALA A 104 -13.30 -4.14 5.60
N VAL A 105 -13.50 -2.93 5.07
CA VAL A 105 -14.72 -2.14 5.29
C VAL A 105 -15.96 -2.85 4.75
N ILE A 106 -15.90 -3.39 3.53
CA ILE A 106 -17.02 -4.13 2.93
C ILE A 106 -17.37 -5.34 3.81
N ALA A 107 -16.37 -6.12 4.21
CA ALA A 107 -16.58 -7.27 5.09
C ALA A 107 -17.18 -6.87 6.44
N TYR A 108 -16.75 -5.74 7.01
CA TYR A 108 -17.35 -5.17 8.21
C TYR A 108 -18.83 -4.79 8.00
N ILE A 109 -19.18 -4.11 6.91
CA ILE A 109 -20.57 -3.71 6.62
C ILE A 109 -21.48 -4.95 6.49
N LEU A 110 -20.99 -6.01 5.86
CA LEU A 110 -21.76 -7.23 5.61
C LEU A 110 -21.95 -8.08 6.87
N THR A 111 -20.90 -8.21 7.69
CA THR A 111 -20.87 -9.17 8.81
C THR A 111 -21.01 -8.51 10.19
N LYS A 112 -20.71 -7.21 10.28
CA LYS A 112 -20.60 -6.42 11.53
C LYS A 112 -19.56 -6.92 12.52
N HIS A 113 -18.67 -7.80 12.08
CA HIS A 113 -17.68 -8.38 12.96
C HIS A 113 -16.49 -7.43 13.14
N SER A 114 -16.17 -7.07 14.38
CA SER A 114 -15.12 -6.09 14.71
C SER A 114 -13.73 -6.46 14.22
N ALA A 115 -13.45 -7.75 14.02
CA ALA A 115 -12.18 -8.22 13.43
C ALA A 115 -11.82 -7.50 12.11
N PHE A 116 -12.81 -7.17 11.28
CA PHE A 116 -12.57 -6.45 10.04
C PHE A 116 -12.13 -4.99 10.25
N LEU A 117 -12.56 -4.35 11.35
CA LEU A 117 -12.03 -3.04 11.74
C LEU A 117 -10.57 -3.12 12.19
N TYR A 118 -10.15 -4.22 12.81
CA TYR A 118 -8.73 -4.42 13.14
C TYR A 118 -7.89 -4.60 11.88
N ILE A 119 -8.38 -5.32 10.86
CA ILE A 119 -7.69 -5.43 9.57
C ILE A 119 -7.58 -4.05 8.90
N LEU A 120 -8.65 -3.24 8.94
CA LEU A 120 -8.62 -1.86 8.46
C LEU A 120 -7.57 -1.03 9.20
N LEU A 121 -7.50 -1.13 10.54
CA LEU A 121 -6.51 -0.41 11.35
C LEU A 121 -5.09 -0.83 11.00
N LEU A 122 -4.83 -2.13 10.85
CA LEU A 122 -3.53 -2.65 10.43
C LEU A 122 -3.15 -2.16 9.03
N ALA A 123 -4.08 -2.16 8.09
CA ALA A 123 -3.85 -1.63 6.74
C ALA A 123 -3.56 -0.12 6.77
N LEU A 124 -4.24 0.64 7.62
CA LEU A 124 -3.98 2.06 7.84
C LEU A 124 -2.58 2.29 8.42
N VAL A 125 -2.18 1.53 9.44
CA VAL A 125 -0.82 1.63 10.00
C VAL A 125 0.22 1.29 8.93
N ALA A 126 0.04 0.18 8.19
CA ALA A 126 0.92 -0.19 7.08
C ALA A 126 0.98 0.91 6.01
N TYR A 127 -0.14 1.59 5.72
CA TYR A 127 -0.17 2.73 4.81
C TYR A 127 0.66 3.91 5.33
N LEU A 128 0.50 4.27 6.60
CA LEU A 128 1.23 5.38 7.24
C LEU A 128 2.74 5.13 7.32
N LEU A 129 3.20 3.89 7.42
CA LEU A 129 4.62 3.55 7.34
C LEU A 129 5.26 3.87 5.97
N ASN A 130 4.43 4.15 4.96
CA ASN A 130 4.85 4.50 3.61
C ASN A 130 4.75 5.99 3.30
N ILE A 131 4.75 6.87 4.32
CA ILE A 131 4.80 8.33 4.09
C ILE A 131 6.00 8.67 3.21
N PRO A 132 5.78 9.35 2.05
CA PRO A 132 6.88 9.77 1.19
C PRO A 132 7.62 10.95 1.84
N SER A 133 8.88 10.74 2.24
CA SER A 133 9.78 11.81 2.67
C SER A 133 10.67 12.27 1.50
N GLY A 134 11.00 13.57 1.46
CA GLY A 134 11.85 14.14 0.41
C GLY A 134 13.24 13.51 0.41
N GLU A 135 13.84 13.39 1.59
CA GLU A 135 15.16 12.78 1.81
C GLU A 135 15.25 11.35 1.25
N LYS A 136 14.28 10.48 1.57
CA LYS A 136 14.25 9.10 1.05
C LYS A 136 14.18 9.06 -0.47
N ILE A 137 13.48 10.01 -1.08
CA ILE A 137 13.29 10.07 -2.53
C ILE A 137 14.55 10.62 -3.20
N GLU A 138 15.20 11.62 -2.61
CA GLU A 138 16.44 12.21 -3.13
C GLU A 138 17.60 11.21 -3.09
N ASP A 139 17.78 10.49 -1.99
CA ASP A 139 18.80 9.43 -1.86
C ASP A 139 18.59 8.30 -2.88
N LEU A 140 17.33 7.94 -3.16
CA LEU A 140 16.97 6.89 -4.13
C LEU A 140 17.19 7.31 -5.60
N LEU A 141 17.33 8.61 -5.87
CA LEU A 141 17.45 9.15 -7.23
C LEU A 141 18.90 9.43 -7.63
N LEU A 142 19.82 9.51 -6.66
CA LEU A 142 21.25 9.55 -6.93
C LEU A 142 21.67 8.24 -7.62
N PRO A 143 22.38 8.29 -8.76
CA PRO A 143 22.87 7.09 -9.42
C PRO A 143 23.67 6.24 -8.42
N PRO A 144 23.63 4.90 -8.54
CA PRO A 144 24.52 4.08 -7.72
C PRO A 144 25.94 4.59 -7.93
N VAL A 145 26.65 4.84 -6.85
CA VAL A 145 28.10 5.06 -6.92
C VAL A 145 28.63 3.78 -7.57
N GLU A 146 29.25 3.91 -8.74
CA GLU A 146 29.99 2.79 -9.33
C GLU A 146 31.04 2.43 -8.28
N GLU A 147 30.87 1.29 -7.60
CA GLU A 147 31.98 0.70 -6.86
C GLU A 147 33.06 0.47 -7.92
N GLU A 148 34.09 1.29 -7.91
CA GLU A 148 35.32 1.04 -8.63
C GLU A 148 35.77 -0.35 -8.16
N THR A 149 35.48 -1.37 -8.96
CA THR A 149 36.17 -2.63 -8.85
C THR A 149 37.62 -2.29 -9.15
N GLU A 150 38.41 -2.09 -8.09
CA GLU A 150 39.87 -2.15 -8.17
C GLU A 150 40.19 -3.46 -8.88
N SER A 151 40.53 -3.34 -10.17
CA SER A 151 41.23 -4.39 -10.88
C SER A 151 42.56 -4.54 -10.15
N GLU A 152 42.64 -5.55 -9.27
CA GLU A 152 43.91 -6.09 -8.81
C GLU A 152 44.65 -6.62 -10.05
N ASP A 153 45.38 -5.72 -10.72
CA ASP A 153 46.53 -6.07 -11.53
C ASP A 153 47.56 -6.66 -10.58
N THR A 154 47.55 -7.98 -10.46
CA THR A 154 48.69 -8.71 -9.90
C THR A 154 49.47 -9.30 -11.06
N GLU A 155 50.64 -8.69 -11.31
CA GLU A 155 51.70 -9.16 -12.21
C GLU A 155 52.17 -10.59 -11.92
#